data_AF-A0A9X6S9P9-F1
#
_entry.id   AF-A0A9X6S9P9-F1
#
_cell.length_a   1.000
_cell.length_b   1.000
_cell.length_c   1.000
_cell.angle_alpha   90.00
_cell.angle_beta   90.00
_cell.angle_gamma   90.00
#
_symmetry.space_group_name_H-M   'P 1'
#
loop_
_entity.id
_entity.type
_entity.pdbx_description
1 polymer ?
#
loop_
_entity_poly.entity_id
_entity_poly.type
_entity_poly.pdbx_seq_one_letter_code
_entity_poly.pdbx_strand_id
1 'polypeptide(L)'
;MKNINTDNIPLTVLTEIDDAIYENAEIGLFYLDKTVDNEYVNRVVEILEYLGYKVEVSNPTYPRNAKHLSIEFGKPTKPYEACELDCAIDMTTADEACMQARSNQYEFGILEEIVNRTYKQHKRGKVLKEDLSNIWSIMGGTELWWLEAYNDIHVHTINNGNTVVFEVKG
;
A
#
# COMPACT_ATOMS: atom_id res chain seq x y z
N MET A 1 -12.58 26.19 -10.95
CA MET A 1 -12.25 24.86 -10.40
C MET A 1 -13.50 23.99 -10.45
N LYS A 2 -13.35 22.70 -10.76
CA LYS A 2 -14.46 21.74 -10.66
C LYS A 2 -14.49 21.29 -9.20
N ASN A 3 -15.47 21.73 -8.41
CA ASN A 3 -15.62 21.24 -7.03
C ASN A 3 -16.13 19.80 -7.11
N ILE A 4 -15.29 18.84 -6.72
CA ILE A 4 -15.72 17.46 -6.51
C ILE A 4 -16.53 17.46 -5.22
N ASN A 5 -17.84 17.23 -5.30
CA ASN A 5 -18.67 17.19 -4.11
C ASN A 5 -18.36 15.88 -3.34
N THR A 6 -18.08 15.97 -2.05
CA THR A 6 -17.77 14.83 -1.18
C THR A 6 -18.93 14.47 -0.25
N ASP A 7 -20.11 15.03 -0.48
CA ASP A 7 -21.29 14.83 0.37
C ASP A 7 -21.72 13.36 0.38
N ASN A 8 -22.14 12.89 1.55
CA ASN A 8 -22.71 11.56 1.79
C ASN A 8 -21.76 10.37 1.56
N ILE A 9 -20.45 10.58 1.44
CA ILE A 9 -19.46 9.52 1.68
C ILE A 9 -19.06 9.56 3.16
N PRO A 10 -19.05 8.42 3.88
CA PRO A 10 -18.43 8.38 5.20
C PRO A 10 -16.96 8.77 5.11
N LEU A 11 -16.53 9.80 5.85
CA LEU A 11 -15.14 10.26 5.82
C LEU A 11 -14.15 9.14 6.17
N THR A 12 -14.55 8.17 6.98
CA THR A 12 -13.76 6.97 7.31
C THR A 12 -13.37 6.18 6.07
N VAL A 13 -14.23 6.07 5.05
CA VAL A 13 -13.91 5.36 3.81
C VAL A 13 -12.77 6.05 3.08
N LEU A 14 -12.79 7.38 3.01
CA LEU A 14 -11.75 8.14 2.33
C LEU A 14 -10.44 8.14 3.12
N THR A 15 -10.49 8.33 4.44
CA THR A 15 -9.30 8.25 5.31
C THR A 15 -8.67 6.86 5.26
N GLU A 16 -9.45 5.78 5.29
CA GLU A 16 -8.90 4.42 5.18
C GLU A 16 -8.22 4.15 3.82
N ILE A 17 -8.69 4.79 2.74
CA ILE A 17 -8.03 4.69 1.43
C ILE A 17 -6.75 5.51 1.43
N ASP A 18 -6.79 6.74 1.95
CA ASP A 18 -5.63 7.62 2.04
C ASP A 18 -4.50 7.03 2.88
N ASP A 19 -4.82 6.54 4.09
CA ASP A 19 -3.88 5.86 4.97
C ASP A 19 -3.22 4.67 4.25
N ALA A 20 -4.00 3.86 3.53
CA ALA A 20 -3.48 2.71 2.80
C ALA A 20 -2.60 3.11 1.59
N ILE A 21 -2.89 4.24 0.93
CA ILE A 21 -2.04 4.79 -0.13
C ILE A 21 -0.72 5.25 0.46
N TYR A 22 -0.79 6.00 1.56
CA TYR A 22 0.37 6.53 2.27
C TYR A 22 1.28 5.39 2.76
N GLU A 23 0.70 4.38 3.41
CA GLU A 23 1.40 3.17 3.87
C GLU A 23 2.11 2.44 2.70
N ASN A 24 1.41 2.22 1.58
CA ASN A 24 2.03 1.58 0.42
C ASN A 24 3.17 2.43 -0.16
N ALA A 25 3.00 3.76 -0.21
CA ALA A 25 4.05 4.66 -0.67
C ALA A 25 5.26 4.71 0.29
N GLU A 26 5.05 4.61 1.60
CA GLU A 26 6.14 4.48 2.59
C GLU A 26 6.98 3.22 2.37
N ILE A 27 6.34 2.11 1.97
CA ILE A 27 7.07 0.88 1.62
C ILE A 27 7.81 1.00 0.28
N GLY A 28 7.47 1.99 -0.56
CA GLY A 28 8.04 2.15 -1.91
C GLY A 28 7.21 1.54 -3.04
N LEU A 29 5.96 1.14 -2.76
CA LEU A 29 5.02 0.68 -3.78
C LEU A 29 4.36 1.85 -4.50
N PHE A 30 3.98 1.64 -5.75
CA PHE A 30 3.36 2.65 -6.62
C PHE A 30 1.87 2.40 -6.90
N TYR A 31 1.28 1.46 -6.18
CA TYR A 31 -0.09 1.04 -6.40
C TYR A 31 -0.73 0.56 -5.08
N LEU A 32 -2.05 0.59 -5.05
CA LEU A 32 -2.88 0.03 -3.99
C LEU A 32 -4.03 -0.75 -4.62
N ASP A 33 -4.25 -1.96 -4.13
CA ASP A 33 -5.41 -2.77 -4.43
C ASP A 33 -6.35 -2.78 -3.21
N LYS A 34 -7.56 -2.23 -3.36
CA LYS A 34 -8.52 -2.07 -2.25
C LYS A 34 -9.95 -2.34 -2.66
N THR A 35 -10.73 -2.90 -1.75
CA THR A 35 -12.17 -3.12 -1.95
C THR A 35 -12.98 -1.96 -1.38
N VAL A 36 -13.98 -1.49 -2.12
CA VAL A 36 -14.87 -0.38 -1.73
C VAL A 36 -16.32 -0.75 -1.98
N ASP A 37 -17.20 -0.45 -1.04
CA ASP A 37 -18.63 -0.76 -1.16
C ASP A 37 -19.26 -0.09 -2.39
N ASN A 38 -20.12 -0.84 -3.08
CA ASN A 38 -20.70 -0.48 -4.37
C ASN A 38 -21.35 0.92 -4.39
N GLU A 39 -21.93 1.35 -3.26
CA GLU A 39 -22.60 2.65 -3.14
C GLU A 39 -21.63 3.84 -3.19
N TYR A 40 -20.35 3.65 -2.81
CA TYR A 40 -19.34 4.72 -2.76
C TYR A 40 -18.37 4.70 -3.95
N VAL A 41 -18.25 3.57 -4.67
CA VAL A 41 -17.22 3.34 -5.72
C VAL A 41 -17.12 4.47 -6.73
N ASN A 42 -18.23 4.84 -7.39
CA ASN A 42 -18.17 5.85 -8.45
C ASN A 42 -17.62 7.19 -7.94
N ARG A 43 -17.91 7.53 -6.69
CA ARG A 43 -17.52 8.79 -6.10
C ARG A 43 -16.08 8.76 -5.58
N VAL A 44 -15.68 7.65 -4.97
CA VAL A 44 -14.27 7.38 -4.62
C VAL A 44 -13.38 7.45 -5.87
N VAL A 45 -13.80 6.82 -6.98
CA VAL A 45 -13.07 6.89 -8.26
C VAL A 45 -12.95 8.33 -8.75
N GLU A 46 -14.05 9.10 -8.74
CA GLU A 46 -14.02 10.50 -9.18
C GLU A 46 -13.05 11.36 -8.33
N ILE A 47 -13.00 11.14 -7.02
CA ILE A 47 -12.09 11.82 -6.09
C ILE A 47 -10.64 11.44 -6.38
N LEU A 48 -10.34 10.14 -6.51
CA LEU A 48 -8.98 9.66 -6.78
C LEU A 48 -8.48 10.12 -8.16
N GLU A 49 -9.28 10.02 -9.20
CA GLU A 49 -8.93 10.56 -10.53
C GLU A 49 -8.77 12.08 -10.49
N TYR A 50 -9.53 12.77 -9.63
CA TYR A 50 -9.34 14.19 -9.42
C TYR A 50 -7.97 14.50 -8.81
N LEU A 51 -7.58 13.77 -7.77
CA LEU A 51 -6.27 13.83 -7.08
C LEU A 51 -5.09 13.33 -7.93
N GLY A 52 -5.35 12.89 -9.16
CA GLY A 52 -4.31 12.52 -10.14
C GLY A 52 -3.99 11.03 -10.20
N TYR A 53 -4.68 10.19 -9.42
CA TYR A 53 -4.54 8.74 -9.48
C TYR A 53 -5.11 8.18 -10.77
N LYS A 54 -4.56 7.05 -11.23
CA LYS A 54 -5.21 6.21 -12.26
C LYS A 54 -5.93 5.07 -11.54
N VAL A 55 -7.23 4.92 -11.77
CA VAL A 55 -8.04 3.91 -11.09
C VAL A 55 -8.66 2.94 -12.09
N GLU A 56 -8.45 1.64 -11.87
CA GLU A 56 -9.10 0.57 -12.62
C GLU A 56 -10.09 -0.16 -11.71
N VAL A 57 -11.36 -0.18 -12.12
CA VAL A 57 -12.44 -0.83 -11.37
C VAL A 57 -12.65 -2.24 -11.92
N SER A 58 -12.62 -3.24 -11.05
CA SER A 58 -12.95 -4.62 -11.39
C SER A 58 -14.07 -5.17 -10.49
N ASN A 59 -14.78 -6.17 -11.00
CA ASN A 59 -15.90 -6.81 -10.31
C ASN A 59 -15.39 -8.08 -9.62
N PRO A 60 -15.10 -8.05 -8.30
CA PRO A 60 -14.73 -9.25 -7.59
C PRO A 60 -15.93 -10.20 -7.52
N THR A 61 -15.66 -11.50 -7.53
CA THR A 61 -16.70 -12.53 -7.33
C THR A 61 -17.30 -12.45 -5.92
N TYR A 62 -16.47 -12.04 -4.94
CA TYR A 62 -16.84 -11.77 -3.55
C TYR A 62 -15.90 -10.69 -2.96
N PRO A 63 -16.39 -9.81 -2.05
CA PRO A 63 -17.78 -9.70 -1.62
C PRO A 63 -18.68 -9.08 -2.69
N ARG A 64 -19.94 -9.57 -2.82
CA ARG A 64 -20.87 -9.17 -3.89
C ARG A 64 -21.28 -7.68 -3.85
N ASN A 65 -21.13 -7.05 -2.69
CA ASN A 65 -21.55 -5.67 -2.42
C ASN A 65 -20.41 -4.65 -2.54
N ALA A 66 -19.25 -5.06 -3.08
CA ALA A 66 -18.12 -4.17 -3.25
C ALA A 66 -17.45 -4.34 -4.62
N LYS A 67 -16.68 -3.33 -5.02
CA LYS A 67 -15.79 -3.37 -6.18
C LYS A 67 -14.34 -3.37 -5.72
N HIS A 68 -13.50 -3.99 -6.53
CA HIS A 68 -12.06 -3.94 -6.35
C HIS A 68 -11.52 -2.78 -7.17
N LEU A 69 -10.81 -1.86 -6.51
CA LEU A 69 -10.12 -0.74 -7.12
C LEU A 69 -8.63 -1.05 -7.15
N SER A 70 -8.05 -0.99 -8.35
CA SER A 70 -6.60 -0.91 -8.52
C SER A 70 -6.23 0.55 -8.73
N ILE A 71 -5.52 1.14 -7.78
CA ILE A 71 -5.20 2.56 -7.70
C ILE A 71 -3.70 2.71 -7.97
N GLU A 72 -3.33 3.22 -9.15
CA GLU A 72 -1.95 3.45 -9.57
C GLU A 72 -1.58 4.92 -9.33
N PHE A 73 -0.46 5.14 -8.65
CA PHE A 73 0.14 6.47 -8.41
C PHE A 73 1.57 6.60 -8.93
N GLY A 74 2.16 5.57 -9.54
CA GLY A 74 3.51 5.67 -10.14
C GLY A 74 3.61 6.60 -11.35
N LYS A 75 2.48 6.97 -11.95
CA LYS A 75 2.37 7.91 -13.08
C LYS A 75 1.24 8.90 -12.82
N PRO A 76 1.45 9.90 -11.96
CA PRO A 76 0.44 10.90 -11.64
C PRO A 76 -0.07 11.57 -12.92
N THR A 77 -1.39 11.68 -13.05
CA THR A 77 -2.02 12.30 -14.23
C THR A 77 -2.10 13.83 -14.13
N LYS A 78 -1.81 14.38 -12.93
CA LYS A 78 -1.82 15.80 -12.61
C LYS A 78 -0.73 16.14 -11.57
N PRO A 79 -0.20 17.37 -11.58
CA PRO A 79 0.65 17.88 -10.50
C PRO A 79 -0.17 18.27 -9.26
N TYR A 80 0.45 18.23 -8.07
CA TYR A 80 -0.16 18.58 -6.77
C TYR A 80 -1.01 19.87 -6.79
N GLU A 81 -0.44 20.96 -7.31
CA GLU A 81 -1.07 22.30 -7.31
C GLU A 81 -2.37 22.41 -8.14
N ALA A 82 -2.72 21.37 -8.91
CA ALA A 82 -3.94 21.32 -9.71
C ALA A 82 -5.11 20.60 -9.03
N CYS A 83 -4.91 20.11 -7.80
CA CYS A 83 -5.78 19.14 -7.13
C CYS A 83 -6.29 19.66 -5.77
N GLU A 84 -6.97 20.80 -5.72
CA GLU A 84 -7.64 21.26 -4.48
C GLU A 84 -9.02 20.59 -4.35
N LEU A 85 -9.16 19.65 -3.41
CA LEU A 85 -10.45 19.11 -3.04
C LEU A 85 -11.17 20.06 -2.08
N ASP A 86 -12.40 20.44 -2.43
CA ASP A 86 -13.33 21.10 -1.50
C ASP A 86 -14.00 20.03 -0.63
N CYS A 87 -13.22 19.44 0.29
CA CYS A 87 -13.70 18.44 1.24
C CYS A 87 -13.15 18.64 2.66
N ALA A 88 -13.82 18.05 3.64
CA ALA A 88 -13.49 18.21 5.06
C ALA A 88 -12.17 17.53 5.49
N ILE A 89 -11.57 16.72 4.61
CA ILE A 89 -10.33 16.00 4.84
C ILE A 89 -9.30 16.39 3.79
N ASP A 90 -8.05 16.50 4.19
CA ASP A 90 -6.94 16.55 3.25
C ASP A 90 -6.61 15.12 2.83
N MET A 91 -6.34 14.90 1.54
CA MET A 91 -5.99 13.57 1.02
C MET A 91 -4.71 13.69 0.23
N THR A 92 -3.83 12.71 0.40
CA THR A 92 -2.57 12.60 -0.35
C THR A 92 -2.89 12.65 -1.85
N THR A 93 -2.11 13.43 -2.60
CA THR A 93 -2.21 13.44 -4.06
C THR A 93 -1.39 12.29 -4.66
N ALA A 94 -1.71 11.91 -5.90
CA ALA A 94 -0.90 10.89 -6.59
C ALA A 94 0.56 11.31 -6.76
N ASP A 95 0.84 12.61 -6.91
CA ASP A 95 2.20 13.15 -7.05
C ASP A 95 3.02 12.99 -5.77
N GLU A 96 2.44 13.34 -4.62
CA GLU A 96 3.07 13.14 -3.31
C GLU A 96 3.31 11.66 -3.01
N ALA A 97 2.31 10.81 -3.24
CA ALA A 97 2.45 9.36 -3.07
C ALA A 97 3.54 8.79 -4.00
N CYS A 98 3.64 9.28 -5.24
CA CYS A 98 4.69 8.89 -6.17
C CYS A 98 6.08 9.31 -5.70
N MET A 99 6.22 10.56 -5.22
CA MET A 99 7.48 11.06 -4.70
C MET A 99 7.94 10.27 -3.48
N GLN A 100 7.03 10.00 -2.54
CA GLN A 100 7.29 9.19 -1.36
C GLN A 100 7.72 7.76 -1.75
N ALA A 101 6.97 7.13 -2.65
CA ALA A 101 7.31 5.80 -3.15
C ALA A 101 8.69 5.75 -3.83
N ARG A 102 9.06 6.80 -4.59
CA ARG A 102 10.39 6.90 -5.21
C ARG A 102 11.50 7.04 -4.19
N SER A 103 11.30 7.80 -3.12
CA SER A 103 12.33 7.93 -2.07
C SER A 103 12.61 6.62 -1.34
N ASN A 104 11.61 5.72 -1.25
CA ASN A 104 11.72 4.45 -0.55
C ASN A 104 11.97 3.24 -1.49
N GLN A 105 12.23 3.46 -2.78
CA GLN A 105 12.47 2.38 -3.75
C GLN A 105 13.66 1.49 -3.37
N TYR A 106 14.67 2.05 -2.71
CA TYR A 106 15.86 1.31 -2.32
C TYR A 106 15.53 0.29 -1.21
N GLU A 107 14.82 0.76 -0.18
CA GLU A 107 14.30 -0.04 0.92
C GLU A 107 13.34 -1.12 0.42
N PHE A 108 12.46 -0.78 -0.53
CA PHE A 108 11.60 -1.76 -1.19
C PHE A 108 12.40 -2.87 -1.87
N GLY A 109 13.51 -2.53 -2.56
CA GLY A 109 14.39 -3.52 -3.18
C GLY A 109 15.01 -4.51 -2.19
N ILE A 110 15.36 -4.04 -0.98
CA ILE A 110 15.83 -4.91 0.11
C ILE A 110 14.69 -5.84 0.56
N LEU A 111 13.48 -5.30 0.70
CA LEU A 111 12.29 -6.06 1.10
C LEU A 111 11.96 -7.16 0.08
N GLU A 112 12.00 -6.86 -1.21
CA GLU A 112 11.84 -7.86 -2.29
C GLU A 112 12.93 -8.94 -2.27
N GLU A 113 14.17 -8.56 -1.95
CA GLU A 113 15.26 -9.52 -1.81
C GLU A 113 14.99 -10.49 -0.66
N ILE A 114 14.50 -9.99 0.48
CA ILE A 114 14.10 -10.79 1.63
C ILE A 114 12.98 -11.77 1.29
N VAL A 115 11.92 -11.31 0.61
CA VAL A 115 10.84 -12.20 0.13
C VAL A 115 11.41 -13.33 -0.71
N ASN A 116 12.20 -12.98 -1.73
CA ASN A 116 12.81 -13.94 -2.65
C ASN A 116 13.71 -14.96 -1.92
N ARG A 117 14.52 -14.50 -0.97
CA ARG A 117 15.41 -15.36 -0.16
C ARG A 117 14.61 -16.27 0.77
N THR A 118 13.54 -15.76 1.36
CA THR A 118 12.65 -16.51 2.26
C THR A 118 12.01 -17.68 1.52
N TYR A 119 11.38 -17.44 0.37
CA TYR A 119 10.82 -18.51 -0.46
C TYR A 119 11.86 -19.52 -0.97
N LYS A 120 13.09 -19.07 -1.28
CA LYS A 120 14.20 -19.97 -1.64
C LYS A 120 14.61 -20.90 -0.49
N GLN A 121 14.62 -20.41 0.75
CA GLN A 121 14.91 -21.24 1.93
C GLN A 121 13.75 -22.19 2.24
N HIS A 122 12.51 -21.70 2.16
CA HIS A 122 11.32 -22.52 2.40
C HIS A 122 11.26 -23.74 1.47
N LYS A 123 11.54 -23.55 0.16
CA LYS A 123 11.65 -24.66 -0.82
C LYS A 123 12.71 -25.71 -0.46
N ARG A 124 13.65 -25.39 0.42
CA ARG A 124 14.71 -26.29 0.92
C ARG A 124 14.37 -26.85 2.31
N GLY A 125 13.17 -26.63 2.83
CA GLY A 125 12.77 -27.00 4.19
C GLY A 125 13.52 -26.21 5.27
N LYS A 126 13.92 -24.97 4.97
CA LYS A 126 14.67 -24.09 5.88
C LYS A 126 13.95 -22.75 6.06
N VAL A 127 14.29 -22.04 7.13
CA VAL A 127 13.86 -20.66 7.38
C VAL A 127 15.01 -19.68 7.12
N LEU A 128 14.66 -18.48 6.65
CA LEU A 128 15.65 -17.41 6.50
C LEU A 128 15.90 -16.77 7.86
N LYS A 129 17.18 -16.48 8.16
CA LYS A 129 17.61 -15.82 9.38
C LYS A 129 18.58 -14.72 9.02
N GLU A 130 18.30 -13.50 9.45
CA GLU A 130 19.15 -12.33 9.25
C GLU A 130 19.53 -11.72 10.60
N ASP A 131 20.69 -11.08 10.66
CA ASP A 131 21.01 -10.19 11.77
C ASP A 131 20.18 -8.91 11.65
N LEU A 132 19.54 -8.46 12.73
CA LEU A 132 18.71 -7.27 12.74
C LEU A 132 19.47 -6.04 12.22
N SER A 133 20.77 -5.93 12.52
CA SER A 133 21.60 -4.80 12.07
C SER A 133 21.77 -4.71 10.54
N ASN A 134 21.51 -5.80 9.80
CA ASN A 134 21.59 -5.80 8.34
C ASN A 134 20.30 -5.36 7.66
N ILE A 135 19.17 -5.38 8.38
CA ILE A 135 17.83 -5.22 7.80
C ILE A 135 16.95 -4.26 8.60
N TRP A 136 17.48 -3.59 9.63
CA TRP A 136 16.70 -2.72 10.52
C TRP A 136 15.92 -1.64 9.77
N SER A 137 16.43 -1.18 8.62
CA SER A 137 15.81 -0.15 7.79
C SER A 137 14.50 -0.59 7.13
N ILE A 138 14.19 -1.90 7.12
CA ILE A 138 12.94 -2.45 6.56
C ILE A 138 12.09 -3.17 7.62
N MET A 139 12.37 -2.97 8.91
CA MET A 139 11.64 -3.61 10.03
C MET A 139 10.57 -2.67 10.62
N GLY A 140 10.08 -1.71 9.85
CA GLY A 140 8.96 -0.85 10.24
C GLY A 140 7.63 -1.59 10.25
N GLY A 141 6.62 -0.99 10.89
CA GLY A 141 5.30 -1.61 11.03
C GLY A 141 4.65 -1.92 9.69
N THR A 142 4.79 -1.00 8.74
CA THR A 142 4.19 -1.08 7.40
C THR A 142 4.82 -2.20 6.58
N GLU A 143 6.16 -2.33 6.57
CA GLU A 143 6.88 -3.40 5.88
C GLU A 143 6.55 -4.78 6.47
N LEU A 144 6.49 -4.87 7.81
CA LEU A 144 6.12 -6.11 8.49
C LEU A 144 4.69 -6.54 8.14
N TRP A 145 3.74 -5.60 8.15
CA TRP A 145 2.37 -5.86 7.71
C TRP A 145 2.33 -6.32 6.24
N TRP A 146 3.10 -5.69 5.36
CA TRP A 146 3.15 -6.06 3.95
C TRP A 146 3.70 -7.48 3.73
N LEU A 147 4.76 -7.87 4.46
CA LEU A 147 5.27 -9.23 4.44
C LEU A 147 4.21 -10.23 4.91
N GLU A 148 3.50 -9.90 5.98
CA GLU A 148 2.48 -10.74 6.60
C GLU A 148 1.22 -10.91 5.76
N ALA A 149 0.74 -9.84 5.12
CA ALA A 149 -0.57 -9.75 4.46
C ALA A 149 -0.51 -10.05 2.96
N TYR A 150 0.59 -9.71 2.28
CA TYR A 150 0.71 -9.89 0.82
C TYR A 150 1.67 -10.99 0.41
N ASN A 151 2.59 -11.39 1.28
CA ASN A 151 3.62 -12.37 0.94
C ASN A 151 3.55 -13.65 1.77
N ASP A 152 2.56 -13.75 2.67
CA ASP A 152 2.41 -14.88 3.60
C ASP A 152 3.70 -15.15 4.41
N ILE A 153 4.47 -14.12 4.74
CA ILE A 153 5.72 -14.25 5.50
C ILE A 153 5.48 -13.74 6.92
N HIS A 154 5.56 -14.64 7.89
CA HIS A 154 5.62 -14.29 9.30
C HIS A 154 7.03 -13.92 9.71
N VAL A 155 7.17 -12.81 10.44
CA VAL A 155 8.44 -12.28 10.90
C VAL A 155 8.47 -12.25 12.43
N HIS A 156 9.51 -12.82 13.02
CA HIS A 156 9.72 -12.76 14.47
C HIS A 156 11.20 -12.74 14.81
N THR A 157 11.54 -12.34 16.04
CA THR A 157 12.93 -12.30 16.50
C THR A 157 13.25 -13.46 17.43
N ILE A 158 14.52 -13.90 17.40
CA ILE A 158 15.12 -14.86 18.32
C ILE A 158 16.44 -14.30 18.85
N ASN A 159 17.11 -15.04 19.74
CA ASN A 159 18.42 -14.66 20.28
C ASN A 159 18.45 -13.24 20.85
N ASN A 160 17.52 -12.94 21.77
CA ASN A 160 17.36 -11.64 22.43
C ASN A 160 17.12 -10.47 21.46
N GLY A 161 16.48 -10.72 20.32
CA GLY A 161 16.13 -9.67 19.36
C GLY A 161 17.16 -9.44 18.25
N ASN A 162 18.35 -10.07 18.33
CA ASN A 162 19.44 -9.81 17.38
C ASN A 162 19.28 -10.56 16.05
N THR A 163 18.52 -11.66 16.03
CA THR A 163 18.27 -12.43 14.81
C THR A 163 16.81 -12.33 14.45
N VAL A 164 16.52 -11.86 13.23
CA VAL A 164 15.18 -11.85 12.65
C VAL A 164 15.00 -13.13 11.82
N VAL A 165 13.86 -13.78 12.00
CA VAL A 165 13.46 -14.99 11.30
C VAL A 165 12.31 -14.65 10.38
N PHE A 166 12.42 -15.07 9.11
CA PHE A 166 11.37 -14.95 8.11
C PHE A 166 10.90 -16.36 7.71
N GLU A 167 9.60 -16.59 7.84
CA GLU A 167 8.96 -17.89 7.65
C GLU A 167 7.72 -17.76 6.78
N VAL A 168 7.60 -18.61 5.75
CA VAL A 168 6.37 -18.70 4.94
C VAL A 168 5.28 -19.40 5.77
N LYS A 169 4.12 -18.78 5.90
CA LYS A 169 2.91 -19.32 6.54
C LYS A 169 2.44 -20.54 5.72
N GLY A 170 2.23 -21.67 6.40
CA GLY A 170 1.81 -22.94 5.81
C GLY A 170 0.33 -23.02 5.47
#